data_AF-Q6W7J9-F1
#
_entry.id   AF-Q6W7J9-F1
#
_cell.length_a   1.000
_cell.length_b   1.000
_cell.length_c   1.000
_cell.angle_alpha   90.00
_cell.angle_beta   90.00
_cell.angle_gamma   90.00
#
_symmetry.space_group_name_H-M   'P 1'
#
loop_
_entity.id
_entity.type
_entity.pdbx_description
1 polymer ?
#
loop_
_entity_poly.entity_id
_entity_poly.type
_entity_poly.pdbx_seq_one_letter_code
_entity_poly.pdbx_strand_id
1 'polypeptide(L)'
;MKLTELCQVIQDVSNITVTLLTSEKDFRNFCKTWQFHDKQDYLKTDTLKWLFHALDHDKLLCYTDCFQIRFCFFWVDDLPVAIGPYCTEILTAQDYKRLEKLTRLNGVSETDLPIYRSRFPVTQESSILHLAHCILKHMLHESTTRQILRIDAHTFYNQNASDTDI
;
A
#
# COMPACT_ATOMS: atom_id res chain seq x y z
N MET A 1 -7.92 24.98 -4.25
CA MET A 1 -6.67 24.22 -4.04
C MET A 1 -6.67 23.08 -5.02
N LYS A 2 -5.57 22.84 -5.74
CA LYS A 2 -5.45 21.71 -6.66
C LYS A 2 -5.11 20.44 -5.88
N LEU A 3 -5.50 19.26 -6.38
CA LEU A 3 -5.18 17.98 -5.74
C LEU A 3 -3.68 17.81 -5.53
N THR A 4 -2.85 18.21 -6.51
CA THR A 4 -1.38 18.18 -6.39
C THR A 4 -0.85 19.01 -5.22
N GLU A 5 -1.44 20.18 -4.96
CA GLU A 5 -1.05 21.07 -3.87
C GLU A 5 -1.44 20.45 -2.51
N LEU A 6 -2.64 19.88 -2.42
CA LEU A 6 -3.11 19.19 -1.22
C LEU A 6 -2.24 17.96 -0.89
N CYS A 7 -1.91 17.16 -1.90
CA CYS A 7 -1.01 16.02 -1.74
C CYS A 7 0.36 16.47 -1.22
N GLN A 8 0.92 17.56 -1.75
CA GLN A 8 2.19 18.10 -1.26
C GLN A 8 2.10 18.51 0.22
N VAL A 9 1.06 19.26 0.59
CA VAL A 9 0.85 19.66 2.00
C VAL A 9 0.74 18.45 2.91
N ILE A 10 -0.02 17.42 2.52
CA ILE A 10 -0.15 16.18 3.30
C ILE A 10 1.22 15.51 3.48
N GLN A 11 1.99 15.37 2.41
CA GLN A 11 3.32 14.77 2.47
C GLN A 11 4.24 15.55 3.42
N ASP A 12 4.23 16.88 3.35
CA ASP A 12 5.08 17.74 4.17
C ASP A 12 4.75 17.64 5.67
N VAL A 13 3.47 17.49 6.03
CA VAL A 13 3.05 17.43 7.45
C VAL A 13 3.06 16.01 8.04
N SER A 14 2.83 14.98 7.23
CA SER A 14 2.68 13.61 7.72
C SER A 14 3.89 12.72 7.45
N ASN A 15 4.84 13.16 6.62
CA ASN A 15 5.97 12.35 6.15
C ASN A 15 5.52 11.02 5.51
N ILE A 16 4.33 11.01 4.89
CA ILE A 16 3.77 9.86 4.16
C ILE A 16 3.65 10.27 2.70
N THR A 17 4.20 9.46 1.80
CA THR A 17 4.10 9.70 0.36
C THR A 17 2.65 9.58 -0.12
N VAL A 18 2.23 10.52 -0.97
CA VAL A 18 0.96 10.51 -1.69
C VAL A 18 1.27 10.64 -3.17
N THR A 19 1.02 9.58 -3.94
CA THR A 19 1.32 9.54 -5.37
C THR A 19 0.04 9.61 -6.19
N LEU A 20 0.03 10.52 -7.16
CA LEU A 20 -0.98 10.60 -8.21
C LEU A 20 -0.50 9.81 -9.41
N LEU A 21 -1.29 8.85 -9.89
CA LEU A 21 -0.93 7.97 -10.99
C LEU A 21 -1.61 8.46 -12.28
N THR A 22 -1.14 9.60 -12.79
CA THR A 22 -1.80 10.33 -13.89
C THR A 22 -1.50 9.75 -15.27
N SER A 23 -0.45 8.96 -15.39
CA SER A 23 0.04 8.45 -16.66
C SER A 23 0.66 7.07 -16.53
N GLU A 24 0.77 6.40 -17.66
CA GLU A 24 1.52 5.17 -17.82
C GLU A 24 2.94 5.24 -17.22
N LYS A 25 3.59 6.39 -17.37
CA LYS A 25 4.93 6.63 -16.82
C LYS A 25 4.91 6.66 -15.29
N ASP A 26 3.88 7.25 -14.69
CA ASP A 26 3.73 7.33 -13.23
C ASP A 26 3.51 5.94 -12.63
N PHE A 27 2.65 5.12 -13.24
CA PHE A 27 2.47 3.72 -12.84
C PHE A 27 3.79 2.95 -12.87
N ARG A 28 4.55 3.01 -13.98
CA ARG A 28 5.85 2.34 -14.07
C ARG A 28 6.85 2.83 -13.03
N ASN A 29 6.91 4.15 -12.82
CA ASN A 29 7.84 4.73 -11.86
C ASN A 29 7.47 4.34 -10.43
N PHE A 30 6.18 4.40 -10.07
CA PHE A 30 5.67 4.00 -8.76
C PHE A 30 5.99 2.53 -8.47
N CYS A 31 5.64 1.63 -9.39
CA CYS A 31 5.97 0.20 -9.31
C CYS A 31 7.47 -0.03 -9.14
N LYS A 32 8.29 0.58 -10.00
CA LYS A 32 9.76 0.45 -9.93
C LYS A 32 10.35 0.98 -8.61
N THR A 33 9.71 1.99 -8.01
CA THR A 33 10.21 2.61 -6.78
C THR A 33 9.92 1.73 -5.56
N TRP A 34 8.73 1.11 -5.52
CA TRP A 34 8.23 0.43 -4.33
C TRP A 34 8.23 -1.08 -4.39
N GLN A 35 8.34 -1.66 -5.59
CA GLN A 35 8.53 -3.10 -5.78
C GLN A 35 10.00 -3.44 -5.57
N PHE A 36 10.31 -4.04 -4.43
CA PHE A 36 11.68 -4.53 -4.14
C PHE A 36 11.79 -6.05 -4.26
N HIS A 37 10.65 -6.75 -4.34
CA HIS A 37 10.62 -8.19 -4.42
C HIS A 37 9.47 -8.69 -5.30
N ASP A 38 9.69 -9.81 -5.99
CA ASP A 38 8.73 -10.37 -6.95
C ASP A 38 7.40 -10.78 -6.30
N LYS A 39 7.40 -11.13 -5.00
CA LYS A 39 6.15 -11.44 -4.26
C LYS A 39 5.23 -10.25 -4.03
N GLN A 40 5.69 -9.02 -4.30
CA GLN A 40 4.82 -7.85 -4.38
C GLN A 40 4.20 -7.76 -5.79
N ASP A 41 3.53 -8.83 -6.23
CA ASP A 41 2.95 -8.93 -7.57
C ASP A 41 1.92 -7.81 -7.86
N TYR A 42 1.26 -7.30 -6.82
CA TYR A 42 0.36 -6.15 -6.89
C TYR A 42 1.06 -4.85 -7.31
N LEU A 43 2.38 -4.76 -7.14
CA LEU A 43 3.22 -3.64 -7.58
C LEU A 43 3.86 -3.89 -8.95
N LYS A 44 3.39 -4.86 -9.74
CA LYS A 44 3.67 -4.89 -11.19
C LYS A 44 2.75 -3.89 -11.89
N THR A 45 3.27 -3.20 -12.90
CA THR A 45 2.55 -2.10 -13.58
C THR A 45 1.17 -2.50 -14.08
N ASP A 46 1.05 -3.64 -14.78
CA ASP A 46 -0.24 -4.08 -15.32
C ASP A 46 -1.18 -4.59 -14.23
N THR A 47 -0.65 -5.27 -13.19
CA THR A 47 -1.44 -5.69 -12.03
C THR A 47 -2.01 -4.50 -11.26
N LEU A 48 -1.20 -3.45 -11.04
CA LEU A 48 -1.63 -2.25 -10.31
C LEU A 48 -2.70 -1.49 -11.09
N LYS A 49 -2.57 -1.37 -12.41
CA LYS A 49 -3.62 -0.78 -13.25
C LYS A 49 -4.90 -1.60 -13.20
N TRP A 50 -4.79 -2.93 -13.29
CA TRP A 50 -5.94 -3.81 -13.19
C TRP A 50 -6.63 -3.67 -11.83
N LEU A 51 -5.85 -3.57 -10.74
CA LEU A 51 -6.37 -3.31 -9.40
C LEU A 51 -7.19 -2.02 -9.35
N PHE A 52 -6.70 -0.92 -9.93
CA PHE A 52 -7.47 0.31 -10.01
C PHE A 52 -8.72 0.18 -10.89
N HIS A 53 -8.61 -0.47 -12.06
CA HIS A 53 -9.75 -0.74 -12.93
C HIS A 53 -10.85 -1.57 -12.24
N ALA A 54 -10.47 -2.50 -11.37
CA ALA A 54 -11.39 -3.33 -10.60
C ALA A 54 -11.88 -2.66 -9.30
N LEU A 55 -11.26 -1.55 -8.88
CA LEU A 55 -11.61 -0.83 -7.66
C LEU A 55 -12.73 0.17 -7.96
N ASP A 56 -13.89 -0.02 -7.31
CA ASP A 56 -15.01 0.91 -7.43
C ASP A 56 -14.64 2.30 -6.90
N HIS A 57 -15.20 3.34 -7.53
CA HIS A 57 -14.86 4.74 -7.23
C HIS A 57 -15.34 5.19 -5.85
N ASP A 58 -16.31 4.49 -5.24
CA ASP A 58 -16.81 4.74 -3.90
C ASP A 58 -16.04 3.98 -2.80
N LYS A 59 -14.98 3.26 -3.18
CA LYS A 59 -14.18 2.43 -2.27
C LYS A 59 -12.78 2.99 -2.04
N LEU A 60 -12.24 2.62 -0.90
CA LEU A 60 -10.83 2.80 -0.54
C LEU A 60 -10.26 1.43 -0.18
N LEU A 61 -9.21 1.01 -0.87
CA LEU A 61 -8.54 -0.25 -0.63
C LEU A 61 -7.30 -0.06 0.24
N CYS A 62 -7.31 -0.61 1.45
CA CYS A 62 -6.12 -0.80 2.27
C CYS A 62 -5.51 -2.17 1.95
N TYR A 63 -4.33 -2.17 1.34
CA TYR A 63 -3.60 -3.39 0.99
C TYR A 63 -2.41 -3.57 1.94
N THR A 64 -2.33 -4.71 2.62
CA THR A 64 -1.16 -5.16 3.38
C THR A 64 -0.50 -6.28 2.61
N ASP A 65 0.76 -6.09 2.24
CA ASP A 65 1.51 -7.11 1.52
C ASP A 65 2.14 -8.15 2.45
N CYS A 66 2.77 -9.16 1.85
CA CYS A 66 3.40 -10.24 2.58
C CYS A 66 4.63 -9.81 3.41
N PHE A 67 5.07 -8.56 3.30
CA PHE A 67 6.14 -7.98 4.10
C PHE A 67 5.60 -7.05 5.20
N GLN A 68 4.28 -7.06 5.43
CA GLN A 68 3.56 -6.15 6.31
C GLN A 68 3.79 -4.67 5.96
N ILE A 69 4.00 -4.38 4.67
CA ILE A 69 4.04 -3.02 4.14
C ILE A 69 2.65 -2.72 3.58
N ARG A 70 2.19 -1.50 3.82
CA ARG A 70 0.83 -1.09 3.51
C ARG A 70 0.76 0.05 2.52
N PHE A 71 -0.29 0.00 1.70
CA PHE A 71 -0.73 1.08 0.83
C PHE A 71 -2.24 1.28 0.98
N CYS A 72 -2.69 2.51 0.77
CA CYS A 72 -4.10 2.81 0.52
C CYS A 72 -4.27 3.28 -0.92
N PHE A 73 -5.15 2.63 -1.68
CA PHE A 73 -5.47 2.93 -3.07
C PHE A 73 -6.93 3.38 -3.18
N PHE A 74 -7.19 4.47 -3.89
CA PHE A 74 -8.54 4.98 -4.13
C PHE A 74 -8.56 5.95 -5.30
N TRP A 75 -9.77 6.25 -5.78
CA TRP A 75 -10.02 7.21 -6.84
C TRP A 75 -10.32 8.60 -6.29
N VAL A 76 -9.80 9.66 -6.89
CA VAL A 76 -10.30 11.03 -6.68
C VAL A 76 -10.80 11.53 -8.03
N ASP A 77 -12.12 11.66 -8.16
CA ASP A 77 -12.78 11.64 -9.48
C ASP A 77 -12.28 10.40 -10.27
N ASP A 78 -11.71 10.59 -11.46
CA ASP A 78 -11.12 9.54 -12.29
C ASP A 78 -9.59 9.47 -12.18
N LEU A 79 -9.01 10.02 -11.11
CA LEU A 79 -7.56 9.98 -10.89
C LEU A 79 -7.19 8.93 -9.83
N PRO A 80 -6.34 7.94 -10.16
CA PRO A 80 -5.87 6.96 -9.18
C PRO A 80 -4.87 7.60 -8.21
N VAL A 81 -5.10 7.39 -6.92
CA VAL A 81 -4.29 7.92 -5.82
C VAL A 81 -3.79 6.77 -4.94
N ALA A 82 -2.50 6.80 -4.62
CA ALA A 82 -1.87 5.88 -3.67
C ALA A 82 -1.29 6.67 -2.48
N ILE A 83 -1.63 6.26 -1.25
CA ILE A 83 -0.99 6.74 -0.02
C ILE A 83 -0.14 5.61 0.56
N GLY A 84 1.13 5.90 0.82
CA GLY A 84 2.12 4.94 1.29
C GLY A 84 3.37 4.92 0.39
N PRO A 85 4.31 4.00 0.66
CA PRO A 85 4.23 2.90 1.64
C PRO A 85 4.31 3.35 3.09
N TYR A 86 3.75 2.55 4.00
CA TYR A 86 3.90 2.69 5.45
C TYR A 86 3.86 1.35 6.17
N CYS A 87 4.37 1.33 7.40
CA CYS A 87 4.24 0.21 8.33
C CYS A 87 3.33 0.61 9.50
N THR A 88 2.67 -0.33 10.15
CA THR A 88 1.88 -0.06 11.38
C THR A 88 2.63 -0.36 12.66
N GLU A 89 3.73 -1.10 12.56
CA GLU A 89 4.48 -1.58 13.71
C GLU A 89 5.97 -1.74 13.40
N ILE A 90 6.79 -1.54 14.43
CA ILE A 90 8.20 -1.92 14.44
C ILE A 90 8.27 -3.40 14.82
N LEU A 91 8.89 -4.20 13.97
CA LEU A 91 9.02 -5.64 14.19
C LEU A 91 10.30 -5.97 14.94
N THR A 92 10.23 -6.96 15.81
CA THR A 92 11.40 -7.53 16.49
C THR A 92 12.13 -8.50 15.58
N ALA A 93 13.36 -8.90 15.94
CA ALA A 93 14.11 -9.92 15.21
C ALA A 93 13.34 -11.26 15.11
N GLN A 94 12.55 -11.61 16.13
CA GLN A 94 11.73 -12.81 16.12
C GLN A 94 10.56 -12.70 15.14
N ASP A 95 9.96 -11.52 15.01
CA ASP A 95 8.90 -11.27 14.05
C ASP A 95 9.42 -11.36 12.61
N TYR A 96 10.61 -10.83 12.34
CA TYR A 96 11.26 -10.97 11.03
C TYR A 96 11.53 -12.43 10.66
N LYS A 97 12.02 -13.25 11.60
CA LYS A 97 12.18 -14.70 11.42
C LYS A 97 10.86 -15.39 11.11
N ARG A 98 9.79 -14.99 11.81
CA ARG A 98 8.45 -15.53 11.57
C ARG A 98 7.95 -15.12 10.18
N LEU A 99 8.17 -13.88 9.79
CA LEU A 99 7.73 -13.35 8.51
C LEU A 99 8.46 -14.04 7.36
N GLU A 100 9.78 -14.21 7.43
CA GLU A 100 10.57 -14.95 6.43
C GLU A 100 10.04 -16.39 6.24
N LYS A 101 9.80 -17.11 7.35
CA LYS A 101 9.23 -18.47 7.31
C LYS A 101 7.85 -18.52 6.66
N LEU A 102 6.95 -17.61 7.05
CA LEU A 102 5.58 -17.56 6.54
C LEU A 102 5.54 -17.20 5.05
N THR A 103 6.46 -16.34 4.64
CA THR A 103 6.47 -15.82 3.28
C THR A 103 7.21 -16.72 2.32
N ARG A 104 7.97 -17.73 2.76
CA ARG A 104 8.76 -18.64 1.90
C ARG A 104 9.52 -17.87 0.81
N LEU A 105 10.24 -16.82 1.21
CA LEU A 105 10.94 -15.92 0.30
C LEU A 105 12.26 -16.56 -0.14
N ASN A 106 12.40 -16.84 -1.43
CA ASN A 106 13.71 -17.11 -2.00
C ASN A 106 14.38 -15.76 -2.28
N GLY A 107 15.52 -15.48 -1.64
CA GLY A 107 16.38 -14.32 -2.01
C GLY A 107 16.22 -13.04 -1.18
N VAL A 108 15.44 -13.04 -0.09
CA VAL A 108 15.45 -11.95 0.91
C VAL A 108 15.88 -12.56 2.23
N SER A 109 17.07 -12.18 2.72
CA SER A 109 17.55 -12.69 4.00
C SER A 109 16.85 -12.01 5.18
N GLU A 110 16.89 -12.64 6.37
CA GLU A 110 16.48 -12.04 7.65
C GLU A 110 17.10 -10.64 7.88
N THR A 111 18.25 -10.33 7.27
CA THR A 111 18.92 -9.03 7.40
C THR A 111 18.43 -7.97 6.41
N ASP A 112 17.91 -8.36 5.25
CA ASP A 112 17.50 -7.41 4.20
C ASP A 112 16.15 -6.78 4.50
N LEU A 113 15.23 -7.57 5.06
CA LEU A 113 13.87 -7.15 5.32
C LEU A 113 13.75 -6.01 6.36
N PRO A 114 14.49 -6.02 7.49
CA PRO A 114 14.56 -4.87 8.39
C PRO A 114 15.11 -3.61 7.70
N ILE A 115 16.14 -3.75 6.86
CA ILE A 115 16.76 -2.64 6.11
C ILE A 115 15.78 -2.05 5.10
N TYR A 116 14.91 -2.88 4.54
CA TYR A 116 13.89 -2.41 3.63
C TYR A 116 12.77 -1.67 4.38
N ARG A 117 12.19 -2.30 5.42
CA ARG A 117 11.07 -1.71 6.18
C ARG A 117 11.44 -0.43 6.93
N SER A 118 12.70 -0.27 7.34
CA SER A 118 13.17 0.92 8.06
C SER A 118 13.08 2.22 7.24
N ARG A 119 12.89 2.12 5.92
CA ARG A 119 12.69 3.27 5.02
C ARG A 119 11.30 3.87 5.13
N PHE A 120 10.35 3.13 5.71
CA PHE A 120 8.95 3.53 5.74
C PHE A 120 8.57 4.10 7.10
N PRO A 121 7.76 5.15 7.11
CA PRO A 121 7.20 5.67 8.35
C PRO A 121 6.32 4.61 9.02
N VAL A 122 6.40 4.58 10.36
CA VAL A 122 5.53 3.75 11.19
C VAL A 122 4.37 4.61 11.67
N THR A 123 3.16 4.31 11.21
CA THR A 123 1.95 5.08 11.52
C THR A 123 0.71 4.20 11.55
N GLN A 124 -0.32 4.66 12.26
CA GLN A 124 -1.57 3.92 12.37
C GLN A 124 -2.38 4.02 11.08
N GLU A 125 -3.08 2.94 10.72
CA GLU A 125 -3.99 2.94 9.57
C GLU A 125 -5.08 4.03 9.70
N SER A 126 -5.57 4.30 10.92
CA SER A 126 -6.53 5.37 11.19
C SER A 126 -6.03 6.74 10.74
N SER A 127 -4.73 7.03 10.91
CA SER A 127 -4.10 8.26 10.43
C SER A 127 -4.08 8.31 8.91
N ILE A 128 -3.76 7.20 8.23
CA ILE A 128 -3.77 7.12 6.77
C ILE A 128 -5.18 7.29 6.20
N LEU A 129 -6.16 6.65 6.81
CA LEU A 129 -7.57 6.80 6.45
C LEU A 129 -8.06 8.23 6.67
N HIS A 130 -7.59 8.89 7.72
CA HIS A 130 -7.88 10.30 7.94
C HIS A 130 -7.28 11.19 6.84
N LEU A 131 -6.04 10.94 6.42
CA LEU A 131 -5.43 11.66 5.29
C LEU A 131 -6.22 11.46 3.99
N ALA A 132 -6.61 10.22 3.68
CA ALA A 132 -7.44 9.91 2.53
C ALA A 132 -8.80 10.64 2.60
N HIS A 133 -9.46 10.60 3.76
CA HIS A 133 -10.71 11.33 3.98
C HIS A 133 -10.52 12.85 3.81
N CYS A 134 -9.42 13.41 4.30
CA CYS A 134 -9.09 14.83 4.09
C CYS A 134 -8.95 15.16 2.59
N ILE A 135 -8.31 14.29 1.80
CA ILE A 135 -8.23 14.47 0.33
C ILE A 135 -9.62 14.46 -0.28
N LEU A 136 -10.41 13.43 0.00
CA LEU A 136 -11.75 13.25 -0.56
C LEU A 136 -12.70 14.38 -0.19
N LYS A 137 -12.70 14.80 1.07
CA LYS A 137 -13.53 15.92 1.56
C LYS A 137 -13.20 17.23 0.86
N HIS A 138 -11.92 17.54 0.63
CA HIS A 138 -11.52 18.82 0.04
C HIS A 138 -11.60 18.83 -1.48
N MET A 139 -11.48 17.68 -2.14
CA MET A 139 -11.55 17.59 -3.60
C MET A 139 -12.97 17.34 -4.11
N LEU A 140 -13.74 16.49 -3.43
CA LEU A 140 -15.03 15.99 -3.92
C LEU A 140 -16.21 16.47 -3.09
N HIS A 141 -15.96 17.25 -2.04
CA HIS A 141 -16.97 17.64 -1.04
C HIS A 141 -17.70 16.43 -0.41
N GLU A 142 -17.06 15.26 -0.42
CA GLU A 142 -17.57 14.05 0.23
C GLU A 142 -17.65 14.29 1.74
N SER A 143 -18.86 14.19 2.29
CA SER A 143 -19.14 14.28 3.72
C SER A 143 -19.17 12.91 4.40
N THR A 144 -19.26 11.84 3.62
CA THR A 144 -19.30 10.45 4.10
C THR A 144 -18.00 9.72 3.84
N THR A 145 -17.60 8.88 4.79
CA THR A 145 -16.45 7.99 4.64
C THR A 145 -16.78 6.90 3.61
N ARG A 146 -15.88 6.72 2.64
CA ARG A 146 -15.96 5.63 1.67
C ARG A 146 -15.95 4.25 2.32
N GLN A 147 -16.49 3.25 1.61
CA GLN A 147 -16.37 1.87 2.05
C GLN A 147 -14.91 1.43 2.00
N ILE A 148 -14.40 0.92 3.12
CA ILE A 148 -13.02 0.47 3.22
C ILE A 148 -12.95 -1.03 2.92
N LEU A 149 -12.23 -1.38 1.85
CA LEU A 149 -11.82 -2.73 1.55
C LEU A 149 -10.45 -3.00 2.17
N ARG A 150 -10.29 -4.17 2.81
CA ARG A 150 -9.01 -4.58 3.38
C ARG A 150 -8.57 -5.90 2.76
N ILE A 151 -7.37 -5.90 2.23
CA ILE A 151 -6.70 -7.09 1.73
C ILE A 151 -5.43 -7.28 2.53
N ASP A 152 -5.25 -8.47 3.09
CA ASP A 152 -4.02 -8.90 3.74
C ASP A 152 -3.46 -10.11 3.00
N ALA A 153 -2.38 -9.89 2.25
CA ALA A 153 -1.72 -10.91 1.44
C ALA A 153 -1.27 -12.12 2.28
N HIS A 154 -0.97 -11.96 3.57
CA HIS A 154 -0.65 -13.10 4.44
C HIS A 154 -1.81 -14.09 4.56
N THR A 155 -3.04 -13.59 4.55
CA THR A 155 -4.24 -14.44 4.62
C THR A 155 -4.37 -15.32 3.38
N PHE A 156 -4.01 -14.78 2.21
CA PHE A 156 -4.03 -15.52 0.93
C PHE A 156 -2.93 -16.58 0.84
N TYR A 157 -1.72 -16.29 1.30
CA TYR A 157 -0.63 -17.28 1.28
C TYR A 157 -0.84 -18.43 2.27
N ASN A 158 -1.49 -18.18 3.42
CA ASN A 158 -1.78 -19.24 4.39
C ASN A 158 -2.89 -20.20 3.91
N GLN A 159 -3.86 -19.73 3.12
CA GLN A 159 -4.92 -20.59 2.56
C GLN A 159 -4.42 -21.53 1.46
N ASN A 160 -3.39 -21.11 0.70
CA ASN A 160 -2.83 -21.94 -0.38
C ASN A 160 -1.65 -22.83 0.07
N ALA A 161 -1.19 -22.68 1.32
CA ALA A 161 -0.12 -23.52 1.88
C ALA A 161 -0.65 -24.84 2.49
N SER A 162 -1.97 -24.97 2.70
CA SER A 162 -2.59 -26.18 3.24
C SER A 162 -2.83 -27.28 2.20
N ASP A 163 -2.65 -27.01 0.91
CA ASP A 163 -3.01 -27.95 -0.16
C ASP A 163 -1.81 -28.72 -0.75
N THR A 164 -0.63 -28.64 -0.13
CA THR A 164 0.59 -29.34 -0.62
C THR A 164 1.25 -30.29 0.37
N ASP A 165 0.61 -30.61 1.49
CA ASP A 165 1.08 -31.67 2.40
C ASP A 165 0.07 -32.84 2.45
N ILE A 166 0.01 -33.62 1.36
CA ILE A 166 -0.42 -35.05 1.35
C ILE A 166 0.53 -35.83 0.44
#